data_AF-A0A423KPV5-F1
#
_entry.id   AF-A0A423KPV5-F1
#
_cell.length_a   1.000
_cell.length_b   1.000
_cell.length_c   1.000
_cell.angle_alpha   90.00
_cell.angle_beta   90.00
_cell.angle_gamma   90.00
#
_symmetry.space_group_name_H-M   'P 1'
#
loop_
_entity.id
_entity.type
_entity.pdbx_description
1 polymer ?
#
loop_
_entity_poly.entity_id
_entity_poly.type
_entity_poly.pdbx_seq_one_letter_code
_entity_poly.pdbx_strand_id
1 'polypeptide(L)'
;MKIENNVNKKIAGSLEVKFTHQDYGEHELKLEEEGLFSRDSEFFYISPKDREVGGHSYYMGIKFRTGLEVETTYTLKRNDDSVRAHLEIDRVDGDKYASGTFSLSAGMPYPAGEFELFEEGVFKAKGKFKSVA
;
A
#
# COMPACT_ATOMS: atom_id res chain seq x y z
N MET A 1 -28.82 -13.39 -16.16
CA MET A 1 -27.54 -12.66 -16.17
C MET A 1 -26.93 -12.83 -14.79
N LYS A 2 -25.82 -13.56 -14.65
CA LYS A 2 -25.19 -13.78 -13.35
C LYS A 2 -24.54 -12.46 -12.93
N ILE A 3 -24.96 -11.92 -11.79
CA ILE A 3 -24.26 -10.84 -11.11
C ILE A 3 -23.00 -11.50 -10.56
N GLU A 4 -21.88 -11.39 -11.28
CA GLU A 4 -20.57 -11.70 -10.72
C GLU A 4 -20.32 -10.63 -9.66
N ASN A 5 -20.66 -10.96 -8.42
CA ASN A 5 -20.24 -10.18 -7.27
C ASN A 5 -18.72 -10.05 -7.37
N ASN A 6 -18.20 -8.84 -7.57
CA ASN A 6 -16.78 -8.53 -7.38
C ASN A 6 -16.45 -8.77 -5.90
N VAL A 7 -16.23 -10.03 -5.53
CA VAL A 7 -15.92 -10.41 -4.15
C VAL A 7 -14.47 -9.99 -3.92
N ASN A 8 -14.27 -8.91 -3.17
CA ASN A 8 -12.97 -8.57 -2.62
C ASN A 8 -12.48 -9.75 -1.77
N LYS A 9 -11.62 -10.60 -2.36
CA LYS A 9 -11.05 -11.73 -1.64
C LYS A 9 -10.01 -11.16 -0.68
N LYS A 10 -10.23 -11.31 0.63
CA LYS A 10 -9.22 -11.01 1.65
C LYS A 10 -8.09 -12.03 1.53
N ILE A 11 -6.86 -11.55 1.66
CA ILE A 11 -5.63 -12.34 1.53
C ILE A 11 -4.75 -12.06 2.74
N ALA A 12 -4.16 -13.12 3.29
CA ALA A 12 -3.22 -13.04 4.41
C ALA A 12 -1.81 -12.68 3.91
N GLY A 13 -0.94 -12.26 4.82
CA GLY A 13 0.48 -12.07 4.54
C GLY A 13 1.15 -11.14 5.52
N SER A 14 2.32 -10.65 5.15
CA SER A 14 3.11 -9.73 5.96
C SER A 14 3.30 -8.37 5.30
N LEU A 15 3.33 -7.34 6.12
CA LEU A 15 3.61 -5.97 5.73
C LEU A 15 4.54 -5.34 6.78
N GLU A 16 5.69 -4.86 6.33
CA GLU A 16 6.65 -4.09 7.13
C GLU A 16 6.74 -2.69 6.54
N VAL A 17 6.58 -1.66 7.38
CA VAL A 17 6.60 -0.26 6.96
C VAL A 17 7.43 0.55 7.95
N LYS A 18 8.31 1.39 7.41
CA LYS A 18 8.99 2.45 8.12
C LYS A 18 8.39 3.79 7.70
N PHE A 19 7.79 4.49 8.65
CA PHE A 19 7.28 5.85 8.48
C PHE A 19 8.34 6.87 8.91
N THR A 20 8.47 7.95 8.16
CA THR A 20 9.37 9.07 8.46
C THR A 20 8.61 10.38 8.31
N HIS A 21 8.47 11.12 9.41
CA HIS A 21 7.89 12.46 9.45
C HIS A 21 8.91 13.44 10.07
N GLN A 22 9.00 14.66 9.56
CA GLN A 22 9.98 15.65 10.04
C GLN A 22 9.81 15.98 11.54
N ASP A 23 8.57 16.11 12.00
CA ASP A 23 8.24 16.49 13.38
C ASP A 23 8.03 15.30 14.32
N TYR A 24 7.69 14.12 13.79
CA TYR A 24 7.30 12.96 14.61
C TYR A 24 8.37 11.86 14.60
N GLY A 25 9.45 12.05 13.83
CA GLY A 25 10.57 11.12 13.75
C GLY A 25 10.27 9.89 12.89
N GLU A 26 10.92 8.78 13.24
CA GLU A 26 10.82 7.51 12.52
C GLU A 26 10.07 6.47 13.35
N HIS A 27 9.18 5.74 12.70
CA HIS A 27 8.38 4.69 13.33
C HIS A 27 8.32 3.44 12.46
N GLU A 28 8.40 2.26 13.08
CA GLU A 28 8.28 0.98 12.39
C GLU A 28 6.98 0.28 12.74
N LEU A 29 6.36 -0.32 11.72
CA LEU A 29 5.15 -1.10 11.82
C LEU A 29 5.35 -2.45 11.12
N LYS A 30 5.09 -3.55 11.84
CA LYS A 30 5.14 -4.92 11.31
C LYS A 30 3.80 -5.59 11.55
N LEU A 31 3.17 -6.07 10.49
CA LEU A 31 1.85 -6.69 10.51
C LEU A 31 1.89 -8.06 9.85
N GLU A 32 1.27 -9.04 10.50
CA GLU A 32 1.07 -10.41 10.00
C GLU A 32 -0.37 -10.84 10.32
N GLU A 33 -1.33 -10.38 9.53
CA GLU A 33 -2.76 -10.61 9.80
C GLU A 33 -3.59 -10.74 8.52
N GLU A 34 -4.80 -11.28 8.65
CA GLU A 34 -5.75 -11.33 7.54
C GLU A 34 -6.36 -9.96 7.22
N GLY A 35 -6.57 -9.69 5.92
CA GLY A 35 -7.24 -8.47 5.48
C GLY A 35 -6.34 -7.26 5.34
N LEU A 36 -5.00 -7.43 5.47
CA LEU A 36 -4.00 -6.48 4.96
C LEU A 36 -4.06 -6.34 3.45
N PHE A 37 -4.41 -7.46 2.80
CA PHE A 37 -4.47 -7.55 1.35
C PHE A 37 -5.86 -7.92 0.89
N SER A 38 -6.24 -7.38 -0.25
CA SER A 38 -7.41 -7.87 -0.96
C SER A 38 -7.21 -7.79 -2.47
N ARG A 39 -8.03 -8.52 -3.21
CA ARG A 39 -8.04 -8.42 -4.68
C ARG A 39 -9.45 -8.47 -5.24
N ASP A 40 -9.63 -7.80 -6.35
CA ASP A 40 -10.74 -8.00 -7.29
C ASP A 40 -10.20 -8.56 -8.62
N SER A 41 -10.99 -8.47 -9.69
CA SER A 41 -10.61 -8.97 -11.02
C SER A 41 -9.50 -8.15 -11.69
N GLU A 42 -9.39 -6.87 -11.38
CA GLU A 42 -8.49 -5.93 -12.06
C GLU A 42 -7.32 -5.49 -11.17
N PHE A 43 -7.51 -5.48 -9.86
CA PHE A 43 -6.61 -4.84 -8.92
C PHE A 43 -6.32 -5.67 -7.67
N PHE A 44 -5.14 -5.40 -7.12
CA PHE A 44 -4.71 -5.83 -5.81
C PHE A 44 -4.51 -4.62 -4.91
N TYR A 45 -4.89 -4.78 -3.66
CA TYR A 45 -4.94 -3.74 -2.66
C TYR A 45 -4.08 -4.12 -1.46
N ILE A 46 -3.22 -3.21 -1.03
CA ILE A 46 -2.50 -3.23 0.25
C ILE A 46 -3.16 -2.16 1.11
N SER A 47 -3.78 -2.55 2.22
CA SER A 47 -4.50 -1.66 3.10
C SER A 47 -4.30 -2.11 4.55
N PRO A 48 -3.22 -1.66 5.22
CA PRO A 48 -3.07 -1.84 6.65
C PRO A 48 -4.20 -1.22 7.49
N LYS A 49 -5.13 -0.45 6.90
CA LYS A 49 -6.13 0.37 7.61
C LYS A 49 -5.44 1.45 8.46
N ASP A 50 -6.21 2.22 9.21
CA ASP A 50 -5.68 3.18 10.18
C ASP A 50 -4.87 2.47 11.26
N ARG A 51 -3.69 2.99 11.57
CA ARG A 51 -2.80 2.47 12.63
C ARG A 51 -2.30 3.60 13.51
N GLU A 52 -2.39 3.40 14.82
CA GLU A 52 -1.76 4.31 15.78
C GLU A 52 -0.31 3.89 16.01
N VAL A 53 0.63 4.77 15.69
CA VAL A 53 2.06 4.54 15.91
C VAL A 53 2.67 5.83 16.45
N GLY A 54 3.47 5.76 17.51
CA GLY A 54 4.12 6.94 18.08
C GLY A 54 3.15 8.03 18.60
N GLY A 55 1.89 7.69 18.88
CA GLY A 55 0.86 8.64 19.30
C GLY A 55 0.11 9.35 18.16
N HIS A 56 0.39 8.97 16.90
CA HIS A 56 -0.23 9.54 15.71
C HIS A 56 -0.99 8.47 14.92
N SER A 57 -2.05 8.89 14.24
CA SER A 57 -2.85 8.00 13.36
C SER A 57 -2.27 8.03 11.96
N TYR A 58 -1.75 6.90 11.48
CA TYR A 58 -1.24 6.74 10.12
C TYR A 58 -2.21 5.93 9.27
N TYR A 59 -2.53 6.44 8.09
CA TYR A 59 -3.22 5.70 7.05
C TYR A 59 -2.31 5.56 5.82
N MET A 60 -2.28 4.34 5.26
CA MET A 60 -1.62 4.03 4.01
C MET A 60 -2.47 3.07 3.20
N GLY A 61 -2.57 3.32 1.89
CA GLY A 61 -3.18 2.40 0.94
C GLY A 61 -2.39 2.35 -0.36
N ILE A 62 -2.24 1.16 -0.94
CA ILE A 62 -1.67 0.97 -2.29
C ILE A 62 -2.64 0.10 -3.09
N LYS A 63 -2.90 0.52 -4.33
CA LYS A 63 -3.71 -0.22 -5.31
C LYS A 63 -2.90 -0.39 -6.58
N PHE A 64 -2.79 -1.60 -7.13
CA PHE A 64 -2.09 -1.86 -8.39
C PHE A 64 -2.78 -2.91 -9.26
N ARG A 65 -2.57 -2.85 -10.57
CA ARG A 65 -3.21 -3.78 -11.54
C ARG A 65 -2.67 -5.21 -11.41
N THR A 66 -3.51 -6.21 -11.63
CA THR A 66 -3.17 -7.65 -11.51
C THR A 66 -2.19 -8.19 -12.56
N GLY A 67 -1.76 -7.37 -13.52
CA GLY A 67 -0.86 -7.74 -14.62
C GLY A 67 0.42 -6.92 -14.71
N LEU A 68 0.87 -6.30 -13.62
CA LEU A 68 2.15 -5.58 -13.62
C LEU A 68 3.34 -6.54 -13.78
N GLU A 69 4.34 -6.10 -14.54
CA GLU A 69 5.61 -6.78 -14.71
C GLU A 69 6.38 -6.84 -13.39
N VAL A 70 6.95 -8.02 -13.11
CA VAL A 70 7.83 -8.28 -11.97
C VAL A 70 9.23 -7.72 -12.30
N GLU A 71 10.00 -7.36 -11.27
CA GLU A 71 11.35 -6.77 -11.38
C GLU A 71 11.39 -5.41 -12.11
N THR A 72 10.23 -4.80 -12.32
CA THR A 72 10.10 -3.46 -12.88
C THR A 72 9.80 -2.45 -11.77
N THR A 73 10.49 -1.31 -11.79
CA THR A 73 10.22 -0.18 -10.90
C THR A 73 9.25 0.80 -11.55
N TYR A 74 8.08 0.94 -10.97
CA TYR A 74 7.05 1.91 -11.37
C TYR A 74 7.24 3.20 -10.61
N THR A 75 7.19 4.34 -11.31
CA THR A 75 7.26 5.67 -10.69
C THR A 75 5.84 6.24 -10.57
N LEU A 76 5.37 6.45 -9.35
CA LEU A 76 4.04 6.99 -9.07
C LEU A 76 4.12 8.52 -9.08
N LYS A 77 3.31 9.16 -9.93
CA LYS A 77 3.19 10.63 -10.04
C LYS A 77 1.80 11.10 -9.64
N ARG A 78 1.34 10.71 -8.44
CA ARG A 78 -0.02 10.93 -7.90
C ARG A 78 -1.15 10.24 -8.70
N ASN A 79 -1.25 10.51 -10.00
CA ASN A 79 -2.33 10.07 -10.89
C ASN A 79 -1.93 8.93 -11.85
N ASP A 80 -1.05 8.00 -11.45
CA ASP A 80 -0.74 6.84 -12.28
C ASP A 80 -1.90 5.81 -12.25
N ASP A 81 -2.34 5.34 -13.40
CA ASP A 81 -3.44 4.37 -13.54
C ASP A 81 -3.05 2.92 -13.22
N SER A 82 -1.74 2.65 -13.13
CA SER A 82 -1.18 1.31 -12.94
C SER A 82 -0.91 1.00 -11.47
N VAL A 83 -0.40 2.00 -10.73
CA VAL A 83 -0.19 1.95 -9.28
C VAL A 83 -0.64 3.28 -8.67
N ARG A 84 -1.51 3.22 -7.66
CA ARG A 84 -1.95 4.37 -6.87
C ARG A 84 -1.62 4.15 -5.41
N ALA A 85 -1.19 5.20 -4.73
CA ALA A 85 -0.90 5.17 -3.31
C ALA A 85 -1.58 6.34 -2.60
N HIS A 86 -1.93 6.16 -1.33
CA HIS A 86 -2.50 7.18 -0.46
C HIS A 86 -1.75 7.14 0.88
N LEU A 87 -1.36 8.31 1.40
CA LEU A 87 -0.77 8.51 2.73
C LEU A 87 -1.56 9.62 3.45
N GLU A 88 -1.90 9.41 4.71
CA GLU A 88 -2.57 10.40 5.57
C GLU A 88 -2.10 10.23 7.01
N ILE A 89 -1.92 11.35 7.73
CA ILE A 89 -1.51 11.37 9.14
C ILE A 89 -2.45 12.24 9.96
N ASP A 90 -2.86 11.76 11.13
CA ASP A 90 -3.79 12.42 12.07
C ASP A 90 -5.08 12.92 11.44
N ARG A 91 -5.48 12.33 10.30
CA ARG A 91 -6.62 12.78 9.49
C ARG A 91 -6.50 14.23 9.03
N VAL A 92 -5.28 14.76 9.03
CA VAL A 92 -4.94 16.05 8.43
C VAL A 92 -4.80 15.82 6.93
N ASP A 93 -5.69 16.46 6.16
CA ASP A 93 -5.76 16.32 4.71
C ASP A 93 -4.40 16.64 4.05
N GLY A 94 -3.96 15.75 3.16
CA GLY A 94 -2.76 15.93 2.35
C GLY A 94 -2.84 15.10 1.09
N ASP A 95 -3.73 15.49 0.17
CA ASP A 95 -4.09 14.92 -1.14
C ASP A 95 -4.18 13.38 -1.24
N LYS A 96 -5.22 12.87 -1.88
CA LYS A 96 -5.57 11.43 -1.90
C LYS A 96 -4.52 10.52 -2.58
N TYR A 97 -3.44 11.09 -3.07
CA TYR A 97 -2.50 10.47 -3.98
C TYR A 97 -1.05 10.81 -3.61
N ALA A 98 -0.32 9.81 -3.12
CA ALA A 98 1.11 9.90 -2.87
C ALA A 98 1.93 9.62 -4.13
N SER A 99 3.12 10.21 -4.19
CA SER A 99 4.15 9.90 -5.19
C SER A 99 5.12 8.86 -4.64
N GLY A 100 5.97 8.29 -5.49
CA GLY A 100 6.94 7.31 -5.02
C GLY A 100 7.40 6.30 -6.06
N THR A 101 7.94 5.19 -5.57
CA THR A 101 8.29 4.02 -6.36
C THR A 101 7.62 2.77 -5.81
N PHE A 102 7.36 1.83 -6.72
CA PHE A 102 6.78 0.53 -6.40
C PHE A 102 7.43 -0.54 -7.29
N SER A 103 7.74 -1.70 -6.73
CA SER A 103 8.24 -2.84 -7.50
C SER A 103 7.69 -4.16 -6.97
N LEU A 104 7.48 -5.09 -7.89
CA LEU A 104 7.10 -6.46 -7.56
C LEU A 104 8.33 -7.37 -7.63
N SER A 105 8.51 -8.22 -6.63
CA SER A 105 9.41 -9.37 -6.66
C SER A 105 8.68 -10.69 -6.96
N ALA A 106 7.34 -10.70 -6.79
CA ALA A 106 6.47 -11.77 -7.25
C ALA A 106 5.14 -11.21 -7.73
N GLY A 107 4.57 -11.81 -8.78
CA GLY A 107 3.28 -11.44 -9.36
C GLY A 107 2.08 -12.19 -8.76
N MET A 108 0.93 -12.10 -9.42
CA MET A 108 -0.29 -12.82 -9.03
C MET A 108 -0.10 -14.34 -9.05
N PRO A 109 -0.86 -15.11 -8.23
CA PRO A 109 -1.94 -14.69 -7.33
C PRO A 109 -1.50 -14.17 -5.95
N TYR A 110 -0.22 -14.29 -5.62
CA TYR A 110 0.34 -13.93 -4.31
C TYR A 110 1.52 -12.97 -4.48
N PRO A 111 1.24 -11.69 -4.78
CA PRO A 111 2.29 -10.73 -5.02
C PRO A 111 3.14 -10.47 -3.77
N ALA A 112 4.40 -10.13 -4.04
CA ALA A 112 5.36 -9.63 -3.07
C ALA A 112 6.14 -8.48 -3.71
N GLY A 113 6.64 -7.56 -2.91
CA GLY A 113 7.31 -6.38 -3.43
C GLY A 113 7.72 -5.39 -2.37
N GLU A 114 8.15 -4.22 -2.85
CA GLU A 114 8.55 -3.11 -2.02
C GLU A 114 8.06 -1.78 -2.60
N PHE A 115 8.00 -0.78 -1.74
CA PHE A 115 7.57 0.56 -2.11
C PHE A 115 8.32 1.62 -1.31
N GLU A 116 8.43 2.79 -1.91
CA GLU A 116 8.89 4.00 -1.26
C GLU A 116 7.96 5.14 -1.67
N LEU A 117 7.08 5.55 -0.76
CA LEU A 117 6.03 6.53 -0.99
C LEU A 117 6.33 7.81 -0.22
N PHE A 118 5.93 8.94 -0.77
CA PHE A 118 6.03 10.22 -0.12
C PHE A 118 4.92 11.16 -0.60
N GLU A 119 4.51 12.05 0.30
CA GLU A 119 3.65 13.18 -0.01
C GLU A 119 4.20 14.41 0.74
N GLU A 120 4.30 15.53 0.04
CA GLU A 120 4.91 16.74 0.59
C GLU A 120 4.06 17.27 1.75
N GLY A 121 4.69 17.51 2.90
CA GLY A 121 4.00 17.96 4.11
C GLY A 121 3.21 16.88 4.86
N VAL A 122 3.24 15.62 4.41
CA VAL A 122 2.60 14.47 5.08
C VAL A 122 3.70 13.60 5.69
N PHE A 123 4.05 12.45 5.12
CA PHE A 123 5.18 11.64 5.56
C PHE A 123 5.73 10.79 4.42
N LYS A 124 6.89 10.19 4.64
CA LYS A 124 7.45 9.15 3.78
C LYS A 124 7.17 7.78 4.38
N ALA A 125 6.79 6.82 3.54
CA ALA A 125 6.60 5.43 3.91
C ALA A 125 7.47 4.52 3.03
N LYS A 126 8.37 3.75 3.63
CA LYS A 126 9.12 2.70 2.94
C LYS A 126 8.67 1.35 3.47
N GLY A 127 8.34 0.41 2.59
CA GLY A 127 7.86 -0.87 3.06
C GLY A 127 8.10 -2.03 2.12
N LYS A 128 7.89 -3.22 2.69
CA LYS A 128 7.94 -4.51 2.02
C LYS A 128 6.68 -5.27 2.33
N PHE A 129 6.17 -6.00 1.35
CA PHE A 129 4.97 -6.80 1.52
C PHE A 129 5.13 -8.17 0.88
N LYS A 130 4.44 -9.15 1.44
CA LYS A 130 4.34 -10.50 0.90
C LYS A 130 2.99 -11.09 1.24
N SER A 131 2.18 -11.34 0.22
CA SER A 131 0.92 -12.07 0.39
C SER A 131 1.13 -13.58 0.34
N VAL A 132 0.23 -14.34 0.97
CA VAL A 132 0.25 -15.81 1.02
C VAL A 132 -1.14 -16.39 0.75
N ALA A 133 -1.18 -17.69 0.50
CA ALA A 133 -2.39 -18.46 0.20
C ALA A 133 -3.40 -18.51 1.35
#